data_AF-A0A381UWM6-F1
#
_entry.id   AF-A0A381UWM6-F1
#
_cell.length_a   1.000
_cell.length_b   1.000
_cell.length_c   1.000
_cell.angle_alpha   90.00
_cell.angle_beta   90.00
_cell.angle_gamma   90.00
#
_symmetry.space_group_name_H-M   'P 1'
#
loop_
_entity.id
_entity.type
_entity.pdbx_description
1 polymer ?
#
loop_
_entity_poly.entity_id
_entity_poly.type
_entity_poly.pdbx_seq_one_letter_code
_entity_poly.pdbx_strand_id
1 'polypeptide(L)'
;MILIDFTQTIIAGMMAQLKHNDGEINENMLRHMILNSCRNYQRRYGPDYGQIVLCTDAANPWRRDFFPLYKANRKKTRQADDRDWKLIFDTLHKVKMEIKENFPYKYMYVPECEADDIIAVLVKHAPEGEDILIVSGDKDFQQLHKYDNVRQWSPNLNKMIDCPDANIFLKEHILKGDKSDGVPNILSNDDCLDAGIRQTPMRRPILEKYLRITIENDDKYYRNYLRNQTLIDFEMIPERINDAILSEYQSVEPVRGKVFDYLRTQRLNQLLDNIGDFSL
;
A
#
# COMPACT_ATOMS: atom_id res chain seq x y z
N MET A 1 12.25 -2.37 11.09
CA MET A 1 12.26 -1.57 9.84
C MET A 1 11.05 -0.66 9.71
N ILE A 2 11.14 0.39 8.88
CA ILE A 2 10.00 1.26 8.51
C ILE A 2 9.55 0.91 7.08
N LEU A 3 8.36 0.37 6.94
CA LEU A 3 7.77 -0.01 5.65
C LEU A 3 6.80 1.08 5.17
N ILE A 4 7.14 1.77 4.09
CA ILE A 4 6.31 2.85 3.54
C ILE A 4 5.56 2.34 2.32
N ASP A 5 4.23 2.47 2.34
CA ASP A 5 3.39 2.34 1.15
C ASP A 5 3.64 3.56 0.24
N PHE A 6 4.63 3.40 -0.63
CA PHE A 6 5.28 4.53 -1.27
C PHE A 6 4.45 5.05 -2.45
N THR A 7 3.80 4.17 -3.21
CA THR A 7 2.92 4.60 -4.30
C THR A 7 1.75 5.42 -3.77
N GLN A 8 1.05 4.96 -2.73
CA GLN A 8 -0.08 5.72 -2.17
C GLN A 8 0.39 7.05 -1.58
N THR A 9 1.52 7.06 -0.87
CA THR A 9 2.12 8.28 -0.31
C THR A 9 2.41 9.31 -1.40
N ILE A 10 3.04 8.88 -2.51
CA ILE A 10 3.37 9.77 -3.63
C ILE A 10 2.11 10.28 -4.33
N ILE A 11 1.13 9.39 -4.60
CA ILE A 11 -0.12 9.77 -5.25
C ILE A 11 -0.87 10.78 -4.37
N ALA A 12 -0.95 10.56 -3.06
CA ALA A 12 -1.59 11.49 -2.13
C ALA A 12 -0.91 12.87 -2.15
N GLY A 13 0.43 12.91 -2.10
CA GLY A 13 1.20 14.16 -2.19
C GLY A 13 0.95 14.93 -3.49
N MET A 14 0.96 14.24 -4.61
CA MET A 14 0.66 14.82 -5.93
C MET A 14 -0.80 15.31 -6.01
N MET A 15 -1.77 14.55 -5.50
CA MET A 15 -3.18 14.96 -5.49
C MET A 15 -3.40 16.22 -4.64
N ALA A 16 -2.73 16.32 -3.50
CA ALA A 16 -2.75 17.53 -2.68
C ALA A 16 -2.17 18.73 -3.45
N GLN A 17 -1.06 18.55 -4.14
CA GLN A 17 -0.46 19.58 -4.97
C GLN A 17 -1.38 20.05 -6.11
N LEU A 18 -1.95 19.12 -6.87
CA LEU A 18 -2.87 19.44 -7.97
C LEU A 18 -4.05 20.28 -7.50
N LYS A 19 -4.55 19.99 -6.29
CA LYS A 19 -5.62 20.76 -5.66
C LYS A 19 -5.21 22.19 -5.28
N HIS A 20 -3.93 22.40 -4.91
CA HIS A 20 -3.42 23.70 -4.48
C HIS A 20 -2.86 24.57 -5.61
N ASN A 21 -2.48 23.97 -6.75
CA ASN A 21 -1.85 24.64 -7.89
C ASN A 21 -2.76 24.71 -9.13
N ASP A 22 -4.08 24.81 -8.97
CA ASP A 22 -5.05 24.91 -10.08
C ASP A 22 -4.87 23.81 -11.16
N GLY A 23 -4.46 22.60 -10.77
CA GLY A 23 -4.23 21.47 -11.67
C GLY A 23 -2.85 21.41 -12.32
N GLU A 24 -1.94 22.36 -12.04
CA GLU A 24 -0.58 22.33 -12.57
C GLU A 24 0.35 21.42 -11.74
N ILE A 25 1.08 20.56 -12.45
CA ILE A 25 2.09 19.68 -11.86
C ILE A 25 3.41 20.43 -11.78
N ASN A 26 3.94 20.61 -10.57
CA ASN A 26 5.28 21.14 -10.35
C ASN A 26 6.18 20.03 -9.77
N GLU A 27 7.03 19.46 -10.63
CA GLU A 27 7.91 18.36 -10.26
C GLU A 27 8.82 18.66 -9.06
N ASN A 28 9.34 19.90 -8.96
CA ASN A 28 10.25 20.29 -7.88
C ASN A 28 9.55 20.29 -6.52
N MET A 29 8.31 20.78 -6.48
CA MET A 29 7.51 20.73 -5.26
C MET A 29 7.15 19.29 -4.90
N LEU A 30 6.83 18.44 -5.89
CA LEU A 30 6.57 17.02 -5.67
C LEU A 30 7.79 16.31 -5.08
N ARG A 31 8.99 16.49 -5.68
CA ARG A 31 10.27 15.98 -5.14
C ARG A 31 10.44 16.40 -3.68
N HIS A 32 10.29 17.70 -3.41
CA HIS A 32 10.47 18.26 -2.09
C HIS A 32 9.50 17.64 -1.07
N MET A 33 8.21 17.54 -1.40
CA MET A 33 7.19 16.96 -0.53
C MET A 33 7.47 15.49 -0.18
N ILE A 34 7.81 14.67 -1.19
CA ILE A 34 8.07 13.24 -0.98
C ILE A 34 9.33 13.06 -0.13
N LEU A 35 10.43 13.73 -0.49
CA LEU A 35 11.69 13.62 0.24
C LEU A 35 11.58 14.13 1.67
N ASN A 36 10.88 15.24 1.89
CA ASN A 36 10.63 15.75 3.23
C ASN A 36 9.73 14.79 4.03
N SER A 37 8.79 14.10 3.40
CA SER A 37 7.98 13.07 4.06
C SER A 37 8.84 11.89 4.52
N CYS A 38 9.66 11.32 3.62
CA CYS A 38 10.60 10.24 3.99
C CYS A 38 11.55 10.68 5.10
N ARG A 39 12.12 11.89 5.00
CA ARG A 39 12.98 12.49 6.03
C ARG A 39 12.27 12.60 7.38
N ASN A 40 11.03 13.06 7.39
CA ASN A 40 10.27 13.19 8.63
C ASN A 40 10.02 11.83 9.30
N TYR A 41 9.74 10.78 8.51
CA TYR A 41 9.62 9.42 9.04
C TYR A 41 10.96 8.89 9.55
N GLN A 42 12.05 9.08 8.80
CA GLN A 42 13.40 8.68 9.22
C GLN A 42 13.77 9.34 10.55
N ARG A 43 13.58 10.65 10.67
CA ARG A 43 13.92 11.39 11.90
C ARG A 43 13.04 10.98 13.08
N ARG A 44 11.74 10.76 12.85
CA ARG A 44 10.77 10.48 13.91
C ARG A 44 10.83 9.03 14.40
N TYR A 45 11.06 8.09 13.49
CA TYR A 45 10.88 6.67 13.75
C TYR A 45 12.14 5.84 13.49
N GLY A 46 13.14 6.38 12.78
CA GLY A 46 14.40 5.69 12.52
C GLY A 46 15.13 5.22 13.78
N PRO A 47 15.15 5.96 14.91
CA PRO A 47 15.78 5.50 16.14
C PRO A 47 15.16 4.21 16.71
N ASP A 48 13.85 4.01 16.55
CA ASP A 48 13.12 2.88 17.13
C ASP A 48 12.97 1.72 16.15
N TYR A 49 12.77 2.03 14.86
CA TYR A 49 12.42 1.05 13.83
C TYR A 49 13.51 0.83 12.78
N GLY A 50 14.56 1.66 12.75
CA GLY A 50 15.68 1.51 11.83
C GLY A 50 15.39 1.95 10.39
N GLN A 51 15.81 1.14 9.42
CA GLN A 51 15.87 1.50 8.00
C GLN A 51 14.49 1.63 7.32
N ILE A 52 14.37 2.61 6.42
CA ILE A 52 13.22 2.75 5.51
C ILE A 52 13.31 1.78 4.33
N VAL A 53 12.18 1.13 4.06
CA VAL A 53 11.89 0.33 2.87
C VAL A 53 10.70 0.97 2.14
N LEU A 54 10.89 1.32 0.88
CA LEU A 54 9.86 1.92 0.03
C LEU A 54 9.18 0.81 -0.78
N CYS A 55 7.93 0.50 -0.47
CA CYS A 55 7.16 -0.55 -1.13
C CYS A 55 6.32 0.05 -2.26
N THR A 56 6.42 -0.51 -3.48
CA THR A 56 5.76 0.06 -4.66
C THR A 56 4.92 -0.94 -5.41
N ASP A 57 3.77 -0.46 -5.91
CA ASP A 57 2.94 -1.22 -6.84
C ASP A 57 3.63 -1.43 -8.19
N ALA A 58 3.58 -2.67 -8.65
CA ALA A 58 3.80 -3.02 -10.04
C ALA A 58 2.51 -2.93 -10.86
N ALA A 59 2.70 -2.97 -12.18
CA ALA A 59 1.58 -3.14 -13.10
C ALA A 59 1.03 -4.59 -13.01
N ASN A 60 -0.25 -4.74 -13.33
CA ASN A 60 -0.93 -6.03 -13.48
C ASN A 60 -0.80 -6.94 -12.25
N PRO A 61 -1.40 -6.58 -11.10
CA PRO A 61 -1.28 -7.38 -9.90
C PRO A 61 -1.90 -8.78 -10.10
N TRP A 62 -1.29 -9.81 -9.51
CA TRP A 62 -1.70 -11.21 -9.61
C TRP A 62 -3.19 -11.44 -9.25
N ARG A 63 -3.76 -10.59 -8.39
CA ARG A 63 -5.19 -10.59 -8.05
C ARG A 63 -6.10 -10.42 -9.27
N ARG A 64 -5.65 -9.76 -10.33
CA ARG A 64 -6.41 -9.63 -11.59
C ARG A 64 -6.45 -10.93 -12.39
N ASP A 65 -5.41 -11.74 -12.32
CA ASP A 65 -5.40 -13.04 -12.98
C ASP A 65 -6.40 -13.99 -12.31
N PHE A 66 -6.53 -13.89 -10.98
CA PHE A 66 -7.53 -14.63 -10.22
C PHE A 66 -8.95 -14.06 -10.38
N PHE A 67 -9.10 -12.74 -10.31
CA PHE A 67 -10.38 -12.05 -10.40
C PHE A 67 -10.30 -10.87 -11.39
N PRO A 68 -10.71 -11.06 -12.67
CA PRO A 68 -10.55 -10.04 -13.71
C PRO A 68 -11.21 -8.68 -13.43
N LEU A 69 -12.22 -8.65 -12.56
CA LEU A 69 -12.90 -7.43 -12.14
C LEU A 69 -12.15 -6.64 -11.04
N TYR A 70 -11.08 -7.21 -10.49
CA TYR A 70 -10.27 -6.58 -9.43
C TYR A 70 -9.68 -5.24 -9.88
N LYS A 71 -10.01 -4.18 -9.12
CA LYS A 71 -9.63 -2.78 -9.38
C LYS A 71 -10.05 -2.28 -10.78
N ALA A 72 -11.01 -2.93 -11.47
CA ALA A 72 -11.46 -2.53 -12.80
C ALA A 72 -12.05 -1.10 -12.82
N ASN A 73 -12.75 -0.73 -11.75
CA ASN A 73 -13.30 0.62 -11.57
C ASN A 73 -12.24 1.71 -11.56
N ARG A 74 -11.01 1.44 -11.10
CA ARG A 74 -9.92 2.44 -11.11
C ARG A 74 -9.58 2.92 -12.53
N LYS A 75 -9.76 2.08 -13.55
CA LYS A 75 -9.57 2.48 -14.97
C LYS A 75 -10.73 3.36 -15.43
N LYS A 76 -11.97 2.97 -15.12
CA LYS A 76 -13.18 3.74 -15.45
C LYS A 76 -13.13 5.15 -14.85
N THR A 77 -12.77 5.27 -13.57
CA THR A 77 -12.65 6.57 -12.88
C THR A 77 -11.60 7.47 -13.52
N ARG A 78 -10.44 6.93 -13.90
CA ARG A 78 -9.39 7.72 -14.57
C ARG A 78 -9.78 8.19 -15.96
N GLN A 79 -10.56 7.39 -16.70
CA GLN A 79 -11.05 7.77 -18.03
C GLN A 79 -12.15 8.82 -17.97
N ALA A 80 -12.89 8.91 -16.86
CA ALA A 80 -13.94 9.89 -16.64
C ALA A 80 -13.43 11.20 -16.00
N ASP A 81 -12.11 11.31 -15.79
CA ASP A 81 -11.47 12.41 -15.10
C ASP A 81 -10.70 13.25 -16.12
N ASP A 82 -10.92 14.57 -16.09
CA ASP A 82 -10.39 15.52 -17.07
C ASP A 82 -8.87 15.77 -16.95
N ARG A 83 -8.22 15.23 -15.92
CA ARG A 83 -6.77 15.41 -15.67
C ARG A 83 -5.92 14.59 -16.64
N ASP A 84 -4.75 15.12 -16.98
CA ASP A 84 -3.74 14.40 -17.77
C ASP A 84 -3.05 13.32 -16.91
N TRP A 85 -3.71 12.17 -16.81
CA TRP A 85 -3.19 11.01 -16.08
C TRP A 85 -1.87 10.48 -16.63
N LYS A 86 -1.60 10.68 -17.93
CA LYS A 86 -0.34 10.24 -18.51
C LYS A 86 0.81 11.10 -17.98
N LEU A 87 0.68 12.42 -18.06
CA LEU A 87 1.67 13.34 -17.51
C LEU A 87 1.88 13.11 -16.01
N ILE A 88 0.79 12.87 -15.27
CA ILE A 88 0.81 12.47 -13.87
C ILE A 88 1.69 11.23 -13.67
N PHE A 89 1.38 10.11 -14.32
CA PHE A 89 2.10 8.85 -14.11
C PHE A 89 3.56 8.95 -14.56
N ASP A 90 3.85 9.66 -15.65
CA ASP A 90 5.20 9.90 -16.14
C ASP A 90 6.02 10.70 -15.11
N THR A 91 5.43 11.74 -14.52
CA THR A 91 6.05 12.53 -13.45
C THR A 91 6.30 11.68 -12.21
N LEU A 92 5.33 10.88 -11.79
CA LEU A 92 5.48 9.99 -10.64
C LEU A 92 6.59 8.97 -10.87
N HIS A 93 6.64 8.38 -12.06
CA HIS A 93 7.66 7.40 -12.40
C HIS A 93 9.07 8.02 -12.36
N LYS A 94 9.22 9.22 -12.94
CA LYS A 94 10.48 9.97 -12.89
C LYS A 94 10.96 10.20 -11.45
N VAL A 95 10.10 10.73 -10.58
CA VAL A 95 10.48 11.00 -9.19
C VAL A 95 10.78 9.70 -8.42
N LYS A 96 10.05 8.61 -8.68
CA LYS A 96 10.35 7.29 -8.10
C LYS A 96 11.74 6.79 -8.48
N MET A 97 12.12 6.91 -9.76
CA MET A 97 13.45 6.48 -10.24
C MET A 97 14.56 7.36 -9.68
N GLU A 98 14.36 8.67 -9.63
CA GLU A 98 15.29 9.58 -8.97
C GLU A 98 15.53 9.20 -7.51
N ILE A 99 14.48 8.83 -6.76
CA ILE A 99 14.61 8.40 -5.37
C ILE A 99 15.34 7.06 -5.28
N LYS A 100 14.97 6.08 -6.10
CA LYS A 100 15.62 4.77 -6.19
C LYS A 100 17.12 4.89 -6.44
N GLU A 101 17.53 5.79 -7.32
CA GLU A 101 18.91 5.88 -7.80
C GLU A 101 19.85 6.69 -6.89
N ASN A 102 19.30 7.50 -5.98
CA ASN A 102 20.06 8.51 -5.24
C ASN A 102 19.93 8.47 -3.71
N PHE A 103 18.91 7.80 -3.16
CA PHE A 103 18.64 7.83 -1.72
C PHE A 103 18.87 6.47 -1.02
N PRO A 104 19.28 6.47 0.26
CA PRO A 104 19.65 5.27 1.01
C PRO A 104 18.44 4.52 1.58
N TYR A 105 17.45 4.28 0.73
CA TYR A 105 16.28 3.49 1.06
C TYR A 105 16.32 2.17 0.29
N LYS A 106 15.82 1.09 0.89
CA LYS A 106 15.55 -0.13 0.12
C LYS A 106 14.33 0.13 -0.75
N TYR A 107 14.53 0.30 -2.05
CA TYR A 107 13.43 0.50 -3.01
C TYR A 107 12.94 -0.85 -3.52
N MET A 108 11.73 -1.24 -3.15
CA MET A 108 11.15 -2.53 -3.49
C MET A 108 10.19 -2.40 -4.67
N TYR A 109 10.45 -3.16 -5.74
CA TYR A 109 9.55 -3.32 -6.89
C TYR A 109 9.60 -4.76 -7.36
N VAL A 110 8.45 -5.44 -7.32
CA VAL A 110 8.34 -6.84 -7.75
C VAL A 110 7.22 -6.93 -8.78
N PRO A 111 7.47 -7.44 -9.99
CA PRO A 111 6.44 -7.59 -11.02
C PRO A 111 5.19 -8.30 -10.49
N GLU A 112 4.01 -7.89 -10.96
CA GLU A 112 2.72 -8.46 -10.58
C GLU A 112 2.35 -8.33 -9.09
N CYS A 113 3.11 -7.58 -8.30
CA CYS A 113 2.87 -7.38 -6.87
C CYS A 113 2.36 -5.97 -6.56
N GLU A 114 1.49 -5.86 -5.57
CA GLU A 114 1.09 -4.58 -5.00
C GLU A 114 2.02 -4.18 -3.85
N ALA A 115 2.05 -2.90 -3.49
CA ALA A 115 2.84 -2.44 -2.34
C ALA A 115 2.44 -3.18 -1.05
N ASP A 116 1.15 -3.47 -0.91
CA ASP A 116 0.57 -4.17 0.24
C ASP A 116 1.09 -5.61 0.35
N ASP A 117 1.29 -6.29 -0.78
CA ASP A 117 1.87 -7.64 -0.80
C ASP A 117 3.30 -7.63 -0.29
N ILE A 118 4.11 -6.66 -0.75
CA ILE A 118 5.50 -6.50 -0.30
C ILE A 118 5.53 -6.28 1.22
N ILE A 119 4.71 -5.36 1.73
CA ILE A 119 4.66 -5.05 3.16
C ILE A 119 4.25 -6.29 3.96
N ALA A 120 3.20 -6.99 3.54
CA ALA A 120 2.69 -8.16 4.23
C ALA A 120 3.72 -9.30 4.31
N VAL A 121 4.40 -9.58 3.19
CA VAL A 121 5.42 -10.63 3.12
C VAL A 121 6.64 -10.27 3.96
N LEU A 122 7.10 -9.02 3.91
CA LEU A 122 8.23 -8.55 4.73
C LEU A 122 7.89 -8.59 6.22
N VAL A 123 6.67 -8.23 6.62
CA VAL A 123 6.22 -8.34 8.02
C VAL A 123 6.23 -9.79 8.49
N LYS A 124 5.67 -10.70 7.68
CA LYS A 124 5.58 -12.12 8.02
C LYS A 124 6.94 -12.80 8.17
N HIS A 125 7.94 -12.35 7.42
CA HIS A 125 9.28 -12.94 7.40
C HIS A 125 10.34 -12.06 8.09
N ALA A 126 9.91 -11.03 8.81
CA ALA A 126 10.83 -10.21 9.57
C ALA A 126 11.55 -11.06 10.64
N PRO A 127 12.84 -10.81 10.89
CA PRO A 127 13.55 -11.42 12.00
C PRO A 127 12.81 -11.26 13.33
N GLU A 128 12.88 -12.29 14.17
CA GLU A 128 12.30 -12.24 15.52
C GLU A 128 12.91 -11.07 16.32
N GLY A 129 12.04 -10.28 16.96
CA GLY A 129 12.44 -9.12 17.75
C GLY A 129 12.72 -7.85 16.96
N GLU A 130 12.57 -7.84 15.63
CA GLU A 130 12.64 -6.61 14.85
C GLU A 130 11.32 -5.83 14.93
N ASP A 131 11.32 -4.62 15.49
CA ASP A 131 10.14 -3.75 15.49
C ASP A 131 9.86 -3.20 14.09
N ILE A 132 8.58 -3.23 13.69
CA ILE A 132 8.13 -2.82 12.35
C ILE A 132 7.11 -1.71 12.44
N LEU A 133 7.38 -0.62 11.70
CA LEU A 133 6.41 0.45 11.50
C LEU A 133 5.93 0.44 10.05
N ILE A 134 4.64 0.21 9.86
CA ILE A 134 3.96 0.42 8.57
C ILE A 134 3.51 1.88 8.51
N VAL A 135 3.92 2.58 7.46
CA VAL A 135 3.48 3.95 7.16
C VAL A 135 2.48 3.88 6.01
N SER A 136 1.21 3.74 6.36
CA SER A 136 0.10 3.79 5.40
C SER A 136 -1.21 4.15 6.08
N GLY A 137 -2.09 4.80 5.33
CA GLY A 137 -3.47 5.06 5.72
C GLY A 137 -4.43 3.92 5.38
N ASP A 138 -3.95 2.86 4.72
CA ASP A 138 -4.81 1.74 4.33
C ASP A 138 -5.26 0.93 5.55
N LYS A 139 -6.56 0.63 5.61
CA LYS A 139 -7.15 -0.16 6.69
C LYS A 139 -6.70 -1.61 6.62
N ASP A 140 -6.29 -2.11 5.45
CA ASP A 140 -6.05 -3.54 5.23
C ASP A 140 -4.84 -4.03 6.03
N PHE A 141 -3.87 -3.16 6.30
CA PHE A 141 -2.72 -3.46 7.18
C PHE A 141 -3.09 -3.78 8.64
N GLN A 142 -4.31 -3.47 9.07
CA GLN A 142 -4.77 -3.90 10.40
C GLN A 142 -4.79 -5.43 10.54
N GLN A 143 -4.85 -6.20 9.45
CA GLN A 143 -4.70 -7.66 9.53
C GLN A 143 -3.31 -8.12 10.00
N LEU A 144 -2.31 -7.25 9.90
CA LEU A 144 -0.94 -7.49 10.38
C LEU A 144 -0.76 -7.13 11.86
N HIS A 145 -1.75 -6.51 12.51
CA HIS A 145 -1.68 -6.20 13.95
C HIS A 145 -1.79 -7.46 14.84
N LYS A 146 -1.93 -8.64 14.24
CA LYS A 146 -1.76 -9.93 14.93
C LYS A 146 -0.32 -10.21 15.37
N TYR A 147 0.65 -9.47 14.82
CA TYR A 147 2.05 -9.53 15.21
C TYR A 147 2.37 -8.42 16.23
N ASP A 148 2.90 -8.78 17.40
CA ASP A 148 3.08 -7.86 18.53
C ASP A 148 4.07 -6.72 18.27
N ASN A 149 5.06 -6.98 17.41
CA ASN A 149 6.12 -6.06 16.97
C ASN A 149 5.69 -5.14 15.81
N VAL A 150 4.42 -5.18 15.39
CA VAL A 150 3.92 -4.36 14.28
C VAL A 150 3.12 -3.17 14.80
N ARG A 151 3.46 -1.98 14.30
CA ARG A 151 2.70 -0.75 14.48
C ARG A 151 2.37 -0.13 13.12
N GLN A 152 1.25 0.58 13.05
CA GLN A 152 0.84 1.30 11.85
C GLN A 152 0.64 2.78 12.16
N TRP A 153 1.31 3.64 11.40
CA TRP A 153 1.10 5.08 11.39
C TRP A 153 0.31 5.49 10.14
N SER A 154 -0.82 6.18 10.33
CA SER A 154 -1.58 6.76 9.22
C SER A 154 -1.20 8.22 9.01
N PRO A 155 -0.57 8.57 7.86
CA PRO A 155 -0.24 9.96 7.53
C PRO A 155 -1.49 10.84 7.41
N ASN A 156 -2.56 10.28 6.84
CA ASN A 156 -3.82 11.00 6.60
C ASN A 156 -4.54 11.36 7.90
N LEU A 157 -4.51 10.48 8.89
CA LEU A 157 -5.14 10.70 10.20
C LEU A 157 -4.17 11.30 11.23
N ASN A 158 -2.88 11.39 10.89
CA ASN A 158 -1.81 11.87 11.76
C ASN A 158 -1.82 11.18 13.14
N LYS A 159 -2.02 9.85 13.17
CA LYS A 159 -2.03 9.05 14.39
C LYS A 159 -1.61 7.60 14.15
N MET A 160 -1.23 6.91 15.22
CA MET A 160 -1.13 5.45 15.21
C MET A 160 -2.52 4.83 15.04
N ILE A 161 -2.59 3.78 14.24
CA ILE A 161 -3.80 2.97 14.06
C ILE A 161 -3.77 1.87 15.11
N ASP A 162 -4.92 1.67 15.74
CA ASP A 162 -5.15 0.60 16.70
C ASP A 162 -6.19 -0.36 16.13
N CYS A 163 -5.92 -1.65 16.21
CA CYS A 163 -6.84 -2.71 15.80
C CYS A 163 -6.96 -3.72 16.94
N PRO A 164 -8.02 -3.64 17.76
CA PRO A 164 -8.15 -4.49 18.94
C PRO A 164 -8.21 -5.99 18.64
N ASP A 165 -8.75 -6.37 17.47
CA ASP A 165 -8.82 -7.76 17.03
C ASP A 165 -8.66 -7.87 15.52
N ALA A 166 -7.44 -8.17 15.09
CA ALA A 166 -7.09 -8.35 13.68
C ALA A 166 -7.84 -9.52 13.02
N ASN A 167 -8.16 -10.58 13.76
CA ASN A 167 -8.85 -11.76 13.23
C ASN A 167 -10.32 -11.46 12.94
N ILE A 168 -11.01 -10.76 13.86
CA ILE A 168 -12.38 -10.30 13.63
C ILE A 168 -12.40 -9.27 12.50
N PHE A 169 -11.47 -8.32 12.48
CA PHE A 169 -11.34 -7.35 11.40
C PHE A 169 -11.25 -8.03 10.03
N LEU A 170 -10.32 -8.98 9.87
CA LEU A 170 -10.12 -9.74 8.63
C LEU A 170 -11.40 -10.50 8.24
N LYS A 171 -12.01 -11.25 9.16
CA LYS A 171 -13.25 -12.00 8.88
C LYS A 171 -14.37 -11.08 8.44
N GLU A 172 -14.58 -9.95 9.12
CA GLU A 172 -15.57 -8.97 8.71
C GLU A 172 -15.26 -8.42 7.31
N HIS A 173 -13.99 -8.16 7.03
CA HIS A 173 -13.58 -7.61 5.75
C HIS A 173 -13.82 -8.58 4.60
N ILE A 174 -13.48 -9.86 4.77
CA ILE A 174 -13.80 -10.94 3.82
C ILE A 174 -15.32 -11.02 3.61
N LEU A 175 -16.13 -10.99 4.67
CA LEU A 175 -17.59 -11.09 4.56
C LEU A 175 -18.20 -9.89 3.82
N LYS A 176 -17.75 -8.68 4.15
CA LYS A 176 -18.25 -7.42 3.57
C LYS A 176 -17.70 -7.12 2.17
N GLY A 177 -16.60 -7.76 1.78
CA GLY A 177 -15.85 -7.43 0.58
C GLY A 177 -15.16 -6.07 0.68
N ASP A 178 -14.50 -5.69 -0.41
CA ASP A 178 -13.87 -4.39 -0.56
C ASP A 178 -14.31 -3.66 -1.84
N LYS A 179 -15.18 -2.66 -1.65
CA LYS A 179 -15.76 -1.93 -2.78
C LYS A 179 -14.72 -1.11 -3.55
N SER A 180 -13.71 -0.56 -2.86
CA SER A 180 -12.62 0.21 -3.48
C SER A 180 -11.89 -0.60 -4.54
N ASP A 181 -11.73 -1.89 -4.27
CA ASP A 181 -11.02 -2.83 -5.13
C ASP A 181 -11.93 -3.68 -6.01
N GLY A 182 -13.23 -3.38 -6.02
CA GLY A 182 -14.21 -4.08 -6.84
C GLY A 182 -14.54 -5.48 -6.34
N VAL A 183 -14.24 -5.80 -5.08
CA VAL A 183 -14.55 -7.07 -4.43
C VAL A 183 -15.93 -6.98 -3.76
N PRO A 184 -16.95 -7.73 -4.22
CA PRO A 184 -18.28 -7.71 -3.62
C PRO A 184 -18.30 -8.37 -2.24
N ASN A 185 -19.35 -8.12 -1.45
CA ASN A 185 -19.65 -8.93 -0.28
C ASN A 185 -20.02 -10.37 -0.68
N ILE A 186 -19.97 -11.27 0.29
CA ILE A 186 -20.23 -12.69 0.02
C ILE A 186 -21.67 -13.00 -0.41
N LEU A 187 -22.62 -12.07 -0.21
CA LEU A 187 -24.03 -12.25 -0.53
C LEU A 187 -24.40 -11.80 -1.96
N SER A 188 -23.43 -11.30 -2.71
CA SER A 188 -23.63 -10.65 -4.02
C SER A 188 -22.81 -11.34 -5.11
N ASN A 189 -23.31 -11.26 -6.34
CA ASN A 189 -22.63 -11.78 -7.53
C ASN A 189 -21.30 -11.06 -7.79
N ASP A 190 -20.40 -11.72 -8.49
CA ASP A 190 -19.05 -11.23 -8.82
C ASP A 190 -19.07 -9.89 -9.56
N ASP A 191 -19.97 -9.76 -10.52
CA ASP A 191 -20.07 -8.65 -11.45
C ASP A 191 -20.88 -7.46 -10.93
N CYS A 192 -21.52 -7.58 -9.77
CA CYS A 192 -22.51 -6.58 -9.34
C CYS A 192 -21.92 -5.17 -9.25
N LEU A 193 -20.68 -5.02 -8.79
CA LEU A 193 -20.02 -3.71 -8.69
C LEU A 193 -19.65 -3.13 -10.06
N ASP A 194 -19.24 -3.97 -11.00
CA ASP A 194 -18.86 -3.52 -12.35
C ASP A 194 -20.10 -3.14 -13.17
N ALA A 195 -21.18 -3.91 -13.03
CA ALA A 195 -22.47 -3.70 -13.67
C ALA A 195 -23.32 -2.59 -13.01
N GLY A 196 -22.84 -1.97 -11.92
CA GLY A 196 -23.60 -0.96 -11.17
C GLY A 196 -24.82 -1.51 -10.43
N ILE A 197 -24.91 -2.83 -10.25
CA ILE A 197 -25.98 -3.51 -9.52
C ILE A 197 -25.77 -3.33 -8.02
N ARG A 198 -26.84 -2.98 -7.31
CA ARG A 198 -26.81 -2.87 -5.85
C ARG A 198 -26.53 -4.22 -5.21
N GLN A 199 -25.49 -4.27 -4.39
CA GLN A 199 -25.18 -5.45 -3.57
C GLN A 199 -26.31 -5.82 -2.61
N THR A 200 -26.48 -7.12 -2.37
CA THR A 200 -27.31 -7.63 -1.27
C THR A 200 -26.77 -7.08 0.04
N PRO A 201 -27.57 -6.36 0.85
CA PRO A 201 -27.06 -5.74 2.07
C PRO A 201 -26.57 -6.76 3.11
N MET A 202 -25.31 -6.64 3.54
CA MET A 202 -24.76 -7.38 4.67
C MET A 202 -25.27 -6.74 5.98
N ARG A 203 -26.46 -7.15 6.44
CA ARG A 203 -27.05 -6.65 7.70
C ARG A 203 -26.34 -7.24 8.91
N ARG A 204 -26.35 -6.51 10.02
CA ARG A 204 -25.70 -6.93 11.29
C ARG A 204 -26.04 -8.37 11.73
N PRO A 205 -27.31 -8.84 11.74
CA PRO A 205 -27.61 -10.23 12.13
C PRO A 205 -27.01 -11.28 11.19
N ILE A 206 -26.87 -10.96 9.90
CA ILE A 206 -26.28 -11.86 8.91
C ILE A 206 -24.76 -11.92 9.12
N LEU A 207 -24.13 -10.76 9.32
CA LEU A 207 -22.71 -10.68 9.64
C LEU A 207 -22.39 -11.47 10.92
N GLU A 208 -23.12 -11.22 12.00
CA GLU A 208 -22.94 -11.92 13.28
C GLU A 208 -23.16 -13.44 13.15
N LYS A 209 -24.10 -13.88 12.30
CA LYS A 209 -24.26 -15.31 11.97
C LYS A 209 -22.97 -15.88 11.37
N TYR A 210 -22.45 -15.27 10.31
CA TYR A 210 -21.26 -15.77 9.61
C TYR A 210 -19.95 -15.61 10.39
N LEU A 211 -19.89 -14.68 11.35
CA LEU A 211 -18.77 -14.59 12.28
C LEU A 211 -18.73 -15.75 13.29
N ARG A 212 -19.87 -16.39 13.57
CA ARG A 212 -19.99 -17.49 14.55
C ARG A 212 -19.90 -18.89 13.95
N ILE A 213 -20.29 -19.05 12.69
CA ILE A 213 -20.31 -20.36 12.02
C ILE A 213 -19.07 -20.59 11.16
N THR A 214 -18.72 -21.84 10.93
CA THR A 214 -17.79 -22.21 9.87
C THR A 214 -18.52 -22.15 8.53
N ILE A 215 -18.12 -21.21 7.68
CA ILE A 215 -18.78 -20.94 6.39
C ILE A 215 -18.59 -22.05 5.34
N GLU A 216 -17.64 -22.97 5.56
CA GLU A 216 -17.32 -24.08 4.65
C GLU A 216 -18.52 -24.99 4.35
N ASN A 217 -19.48 -25.08 5.26
CA ASN A 217 -20.70 -25.88 5.09
C ASN A 217 -21.85 -25.11 4.41
N ASP A 218 -21.64 -23.87 3.96
CA ASP A 218 -22.66 -23.05 3.29
C ASP A 218 -22.49 -23.10 1.77
N ASP A 219 -23.21 -24.01 1.10
CA ASP A 219 -23.16 -24.18 -0.35
C ASP A 219 -23.51 -22.91 -1.15
N LYS A 220 -24.22 -21.95 -0.52
CA LYS A 220 -24.73 -20.77 -1.22
C LYS A 220 -23.69 -19.67 -1.33
N TYR A 221 -22.89 -19.46 -0.28
CA TYR A 221 -21.98 -18.31 -0.21
C TYR A 221 -20.51 -18.69 0.00
N TYR A 222 -20.20 -19.96 0.24
CA TYR A 222 -18.81 -20.39 0.48
C TYR A 222 -17.87 -20.07 -0.69
N ARG A 223 -18.31 -20.26 -1.94
CA ARG A 223 -17.55 -19.85 -3.13
C ARG A 223 -17.17 -18.36 -3.10
N ASN A 224 -18.09 -17.48 -2.70
CA ASN A 224 -17.87 -16.04 -2.64
C ASN A 224 -16.94 -15.67 -1.47
N TYR A 225 -17.03 -16.43 -0.37
CA TYR A 225 -16.10 -16.30 0.74
C TYR A 225 -14.68 -16.65 0.31
N LEU A 226 -14.46 -17.78 -0.36
CA LEU A 226 -13.14 -18.17 -0.88
C LEU A 226 -12.58 -17.14 -1.85
N ARG A 227 -13.41 -16.62 -2.77
CA ARG A 227 -13.03 -15.50 -3.66
C ARG A 227 -12.51 -14.31 -2.85
N ASN A 228 -13.26 -13.88 -1.83
CA ASN A 228 -12.88 -12.72 -1.01
C ASN A 228 -11.66 -12.99 -0.16
N GLN A 229 -11.55 -14.18 0.43
CA GLN A 229 -10.39 -14.60 1.20
C GLN A 229 -9.13 -14.53 0.33
N THR A 230 -9.14 -15.13 -0.86
CA THR A 230 -8.00 -15.07 -1.79
C THR A 230 -7.61 -13.63 -2.14
N LEU A 231 -8.57 -12.73 -2.29
CA LEU A 231 -8.31 -11.35 -2.71
C LEU A 231 -7.88 -10.42 -1.56
N ILE A 232 -8.29 -10.71 -0.32
CA ILE A 232 -8.14 -9.78 0.83
C ILE A 232 -7.10 -10.27 1.84
N ASP A 233 -7.10 -11.57 2.14
CA ASP A 233 -6.26 -12.14 3.19
C ASP A 233 -4.80 -12.23 2.72
N PHE A 234 -3.88 -11.56 3.44
CA PHE A 234 -2.46 -11.62 3.11
C PHE A 234 -1.85 -13.02 3.23
N GLU A 235 -2.48 -13.95 3.96
CA GLU A 235 -2.03 -15.35 3.98
C GLU A 235 -2.28 -16.06 2.64
N MET A 236 -3.11 -15.49 1.76
CA MET A 236 -3.42 -16.05 0.45
C MET A 236 -2.54 -15.51 -0.68
N ILE A 237 -1.54 -14.67 -0.36
CA ILE A 237 -0.53 -14.24 -1.34
C ILE A 237 0.18 -15.50 -1.88
N PRO A 238 0.24 -15.70 -3.22
CA PRO A 238 0.83 -16.90 -3.80
C PRO A 238 2.29 -17.11 -3.39
N GLU A 239 2.72 -18.37 -3.25
CA GLU A 239 4.10 -18.72 -2.89
C GLU A 239 5.13 -18.12 -3.86
N ARG A 240 4.86 -18.19 -5.17
CA ARG A 240 5.69 -17.54 -6.22
C ARG A 240 5.91 -16.04 -5.99
N ILE A 241 4.93 -15.36 -5.39
CA ILE A 241 4.98 -13.92 -5.10
C ILE A 241 5.77 -13.69 -3.80
N ASN A 242 5.56 -14.51 -2.78
CA ASN A 242 6.35 -14.48 -1.55
C ASN A 242 7.84 -14.63 -1.86
N ASP A 243 8.22 -15.66 -2.62
CA ASP A 243 9.62 -15.95 -2.96
C ASP A 243 10.26 -14.80 -3.75
N ALA A 244 9.53 -14.23 -4.72
CA ALA A 244 10.01 -13.11 -5.49
C ALA A 244 10.26 -11.86 -4.62
N ILE A 245 9.38 -11.58 -3.67
CA ILE A 245 9.55 -10.46 -2.72
C ILE A 245 10.75 -10.66 -1.81
N LEU A 246 10.91 -11.85 -1.24
CA LEU A 246 12.03 -12.16 -0.35
C LEU A 246 13.36 -12.12 -1.10
N SER A 247 13.40 -12.66 -2.32
CA SER A 247 14.58 -12.60 -3.19
C SER A 247 14.96 -11.17 -3.56
N GLU A 248 13.99 -10.31 -3.89
CA GLU A 248 14.25 -8.90 -4.17
C GLU A 248 14.75 -8.17 -2.91
N TYR A 249 14.17 -8.45 -1.74
CA TYR A 249 14.55 -7.76 -0.50
C TYR A 249 15.98 -8.07 -0.06
N GLN A 250 16.42 -9.30 -0.30
CA GLN A 250 17.79 -9.75 -0.04
C GLN A 250 18.80 -9.19 -1.06
N SER A 251 18.37 -8.92 -2.29
CA SER A 251 19.26 -8.43 -3.36
C SER A 251 19.38 -6.90 -3.39
N VAL A 252 18.34 -6.19 -2.95
CA VAL A 252 18.28 -4.72 -2.97
C VAL A 252 19.18 -4.12 -1.89
N GLU A 253 20.19 -3.39 -2.37
CA GLU A 253 21.10 -2.61 -1.54
C GLU A 253 20.73 -1.11 -1.54
N PRO A 254 20.73 -0.45 -0.37
CA PRO A 254 20.50 0.99 -0.28
C PRO A 254 21.62 1.78 -0.98
N VAL A 255 21.25 2.83 -1.72
CA VAL A 255 22.22 3.71 -2.39
C VAL A 255 23.00 4.52 -1.37
N ARG A 256 24.32 4.62 -1.53
CA ARG A 256 25.19 5.42 -0.65
C ARG A 256 25.87 6.55 -1.41
N GLY A 257 26.09 7.68 -0.73
CA GLY A 257 26.95 8.77 -1.21
C GLY A 257 26.39 9.70 -2.30
N LYS A 258 25.18 9.46 -2.82
CA LYS A 258 24.61 10.26 -3.93
C LYS A 258 23.66 11.38 -3.50
N VAL A 259 23.21 11.38 -2.25
CA VAL A 259 22.16 12.31 -1.77
C VAL A 259 22.59 13.78 -1.97
N PHE A 260 23.82 14.15 -1.57
CA PHE A 260 24.30 15.52 -1.69
C PHE A 260 24.28 16.02 -3.13
N ASP A 261 24.85 15.24 -4.04
CA ASP A 261 24.93 15.59 -5.46
C ASP A 261 23.55 15.72 -6.09
N TYR A 262 22.63 14.83 -5.73
CA TYR A 262 21.25 14.89 -6.20
C TYR A 262 20.54 16.15 -5.69
N LEU A 263 20.57 16.43 -4.38
CA LEU A 263 19.89 17.60 -3.80
C LEU A 263 20.45 18.91 -4.36
N ARG A 264 21.77 19.00 -4.57
CA ARG A 264 22.42 20.16 -5.21
C ARG A 264 21.97 20.33 -6.67
N THR A 265 21.98 19.24 -7.45
CA THR A 265 21.62 19.27 -8.88
C THR A 265 20.17 19.67 -9.07
N GLN A 266 19.26 19.17 -8.23
CA GLN A 266 17.83 19.50 -8.25
C GLN A 266 17.49 20.81 -7.51
N ARG A 267 18.49 21.54 -6.99
CA ARG A 267 18.34 22.82 -6.27
C ARG A 267 17.39 22.74 -5.06
N LEU A 268 17.41 21.63 -4.34
CA LEU A 268 16.57 21.35 -3.17
C LEU A 268 17.21 21.93 -1.89
N ASN A 269 17.45 23.24 -1.86
CA ASN A 269 18.27 23.91 -0.83
C ASN A 269 17.80 23.66 0.61
N GLN A 270 16.49 23.69 0.87
CA GLN A 270 15.94 23.43 2.21
C GLN A 270 16.25 22.01 2.73
N LEU A 271 16.39 21.03 1.83
CA LEU A 271 16.75 19.66 2.20
C LEU A 271 18.27 19.50 2.37
N LEU A 272 19.08 20.30 1.66
CA LEU A 272 20.55 20.32 1.84
C LEU A 272 20.93 20.73 3.27
N ASP A 273 20.22 21.71 3.84
CA ASP A 273 20.44 22.16 5.23
C ASP A 273 20.23 21.04 6.26
N ASN A 274 19.52 19.97 5.87
CA ASN A 274 19.15 18.84 6.72
C ASN A 274 19.68 17.52 6.16
N ILE A 275 20.79 17.54 5.42
CA ILE A 275 21.30 16.34 4.73
C ILE A 275 21.61 15.17 5.67
N GLY A 276 22.00 15.44 6.92
CA GLY A 276 22.27 14.41 7.93
C GLY A 276 21.04 13.57 8.29
N ASP A 277 19.82 14.05 8.03
CA ASP A 277 18.60 13.28 8.25
C ASP A 277 18.37 12.23 7.15
N PHE A 278 19.18 12.23 6.08
CA PHE A 278 19.14 11.27 4.99
C PHE A 278 20.27 10.24 5.08
N SER A 279 21.17 10.28 6.06
CA SER A 279 22.16 9.21 6.27
C SER A 279 21.56 8.05 7.09
N LEU A 280 21.88 6.82 6.68
CA LEU A 280 21.72 5.62 7.51
C LEU A 280 22.70 5.64 8.67
#